data_AF-A0A8S1C952-F1
#
_entry.id   AF-A0A8S1C952-F1
#
_cell.length_a   1.000
_cell.length_b   1.000
_cell.length_c   1.000
_cell.angle_alpha   90.00
_cell.angle_beta   90.00
_cell.angle_gamma   90.00
#
_symmetry.space_group_name_H-M   'P 1'
#
loop_
_entity.id
_entity.type
_entity.pdbx_description
1 polymer ?
#
loop_
_entity_poly.entity_id
_entity_poly.type
_entity_poly.pdbx_seq_one_letter_code
_entity_poly.pdbx_strand_id
1 'polypeptide(L)'
;MGCLARRRQTVLLVLFLMFVPFCAFVFFAEPDLSLEQQMTSKMAELQLKIQHLDSLHQERLQEVRVLSSHLSHILATSKSENLSVGASGVDSEAQKLLKNLTSFEWGSAALHMPSVYHFLPHLLHNPSSLKPAYQMSKGRNGVSMVLGVPTVKREVQSYLLTTLQNLIQNLSPEEQAKTLIIVFVAETDLEYVVSVAKEIEMQFSPHVEAGLIEIISPPASYYPDLTNLTPTLGDSPERFRWRTKQNLDFAFLMMYAQSRGLFYTQLEDDILAKPGFLTTMLDFSYQKIAKNEPWFVIEFCQLGFIGKMFKCVELPWLVQFFIMFYTDKPVDWLLDHVITTKICSLDKDQKMCKKAKNALWLHYKPSLFQHIGTHSSLKGKVQKLKDKHYGKLMLFYPHTNNPKAVSVEGGVTSYKHHTLVRAYAGEDYFWGLSPQAGDHISFKYDPPINMSRYLFRSGNAEHPSDRFYNTTVEILPAKKPSSEVNVTPDGYVIVGKFDTVGIAEGFINPKLFPIKELRLNIHSESENWVILNEISIDTEQKSER
;
A
#
# COMPACT_ATOMS: atom_id res chain seq x y z
N MET A 1 -54.02 5.93 63.99
CA MET A 1 -52.81 6.39 63.26
C MET A 1 -52.14 5.30 62.40
N GLY A 2 -52.52 4.01 62.45
CA GLY A 2 -51.82 2.94 61.70
C GLY A 2 -52.13 2.82 60.19
N CYS A 3 -53.28 3.30 59.71
CA CYS A 3 -53.69 3.10 58.31
C CYS A 3 -52.95 4.03 57.31
N LEU A 4 -52.61 5.24 57.73
CA LEU A 4 -51.85 6.22 56.92
C LEU A 4 -50.37 5.85 56.78
N ALA A 5 -49.77 5.29 57.83
CA ALA A 5 -48.38 4.82 57.79
C ALA A 5 -48.20 3.65 56.81
N ARG A 6 -49.12 2.68 56.84
CA ARG A 6 -49.09 1.51 55.94
C ARG A 6 -49.23 1.93 54.47
N ARG A 7 -50.14 2.88 54.17
CA ARG A 7 -50.35 3.39 52.80
C ARG A 7 -49.12 4.16 52.26
N ARG A 8 -48.43 4.94 53.10
CA ARG A 8 -47.15 5.60 52.74
C ARG A 8 -46.04 4.58 52.46
N GLN A 9 -45.95 3.52 53.26
CA GLN A 9 -44.95 2.47 53.10
C GLN A 9 -45.17 1.66 51.82
N THR A 10 -46.42 1.37 51.45
CA THR A 10 -46.75 0.70 50.19
C THR A 10 -46.41 1.58 48.98
N VAL A 11 -46.70 2.90 49.03
CA VAL A 11 -46.36 3.83 47.95
C VAL A 11 -44.83 3.96 47.78
N LEU A 12 -44.08 4.02 48.87
CA LEU A 12 -42.61 4.03 48.82
C LEU A 12 -42.03 2.73 48.25
N LEU A 13 -42.60 1.57 48.61
CA LEU A 13 -42.21 0.27 48.07
C LEU A 13 -42.49 0.15 46.57
N VAL A 14 -43.65 0.64 46.10
CA VAL A 14 -44.00 0.66 44.68
C VAL A 14 -43.09 1.62 43.90
N LEU A 15 -42.80 2.80 44.44
CA LEU A 15 -41.83 3.72 43.86
C LEU A 15 -40.44 3.08 43.76
N PHE A 16 -39.98 2.40 44.82
CA PHE A 16 -38.70 1.72 44.81
C PHE A 16 -38.65 0.56 43.80
N LEU A 17 -39.72 -0.25 43.74
CA LEU A 17 -39.87 -1.36 42.78
C LEU A 17 -39.97 -0.91 41.32
N MET A 18 -40.41 0.31 41.04
CA MET A 18 -40.44 0.88 39.69
C MET A 18 -39.15 1.62 39.34
N PHE A 19 -38.60 2.36 40.30
CA PHE A 19 -37.46 3.25 40.08
C PHE A 19 -36.14 2.47 39.98
N VAL A 20 -35.96 1.42 40.78
CA VAL A 20 -34.74 0.59 40.74
C VAL A 20 -34.56 -0.14 39.40
N PRO A 21 -35.56 -0.86 38.84
CA PRO A 21 -35.41 -1.48 37.54
C PRO A 21 -35.37 -0.45 36.40
N PHE A 22 -35.99 0.72 36.54
CA PHE A 22 -35.85 1.80 35.56
C PHE A 22 -34.43 2.39 35.56
N CYS A 23 -33.85 2.66 36.73
CA CYS A 23 -32.45 3.07 36.84
C CYS A 23 -31.51 1.98 36.32
N ALA A 24 -31.76 0.71 36.66
CA ALA A 24 -30.99 -0.41 36.12
C ALA A 24 -31.10 -0.46 34.59
N PHE A 25 -32.31 -0.31 34.02
CA PHE A 25 -32.50 -0.25 32.58
C PHE A 25 -31.73 0.92 31.95
N VAL A 26 -31.74 2.11 32.55
CA VAL A 26 -30.99 3.27 32.03
C VAL A 26 -29.46 3.09 32.17
N PHE A 27 -28.98 2.40 33.21
CA PHE A 27 -27.55 2.12 33.40
C PHE A 27 -27.05 0.94 32.56
N PHE A 28 -27.91 -0.02 32.21
CA PHE A 28 -27.55 -1.22 31.45
C PHE A 28 -28.00 -1.19 29.98
N ALA A 29 -28.90 -0.28 29.59
CA ALA A 29 -29.21 0.01 28.20
C ALA A 29 -28.14 0.94 27.63
N GLU A 30 -27.05 0.37 27.14
CA GLU A 30 -26.17 1.11 26.25
C GLU A 30 -26.96 1.48 24.99
N PRO A 31 -27.12 2.77 24.65
CA PRO A 31 -27.76 3.15 23.39
C PRO A 31 -26.92 2.62 22.23
N ASP A 32 -27.58 2.04 21.24
CA ASP A 32 -26.93 1.60 20.00
C ASP A 32 -26.51 2.84 19.18
N LEU A 33 -25.30 3.33 19.47
CA LEU A 33 -24.69 4.50 18.81
C LEU A 33 -24.07 4.17 17.45
N SER A 34 -24.20 2.92 16.97
CA SER A 34 -23.57 2.48 15.72
C SER A 34 -24.03 3.31 14.51
N LEU A 35 -25.32 3.66 14.46
CA LEU A 35 -25.90 4.46 13.40
C LEU A 35 -25.36 5.90 13.41
N GLU A 36 -25.28 6.52 14.59
CA GLU A 36 -24.71 7.87 14.74
C GLU A 36 -23.23 7.89 14.35
N GLN A 37 -22.47 6.86 14.73
CA GLN A 37 -21.07 6.73 14.36
C GLN A 37 -20.89 6.55 12.84
N GLN A 38 -21.75 5.78 12.18
CA GLN A 38 -21.76 5.67 10.71
C GLN A 38 -22.12 6.99 10.03
N MET A 39 -23.11 7.71 10.56
CA MET A 39 -23.53 9.01 10.02
C MET A 39 -22.44 10.06 10.16
N THR A 40 -21.79 10.14 11.33
CA THR A 40 -20.67 11.08 11.56
C THR A 40 -19.46 10.76 10.68
N SER A 41 -19.12 9.48 10.48
CA SER A 41 -18.08 9.06 9.54
C SER A 41 -18.41 9.49 8.10
N LYS A 42 -19.64 9.25 7.64
CA LYS A 42 -20.10 9.71 6.32
C LYS A 42 -20.06 11.23 6.15
N MET A 43 -20.42 11.99 7.19
CA MET A 43 -20.33 13.46 7.16
C MET A 43 -18.87 13.92 7.02
N ALA A 44 -17.94 13.30 7.75
CA ALA A 44 -16.52 13.58 7.64
C ALA A 44 -15.97 13.27 6.24
N GLU A 45 -16.38 12.13 5.65
CA GLU A 45 -16.05 11.78 4.27
C GLU A 45 -16.55 12.83 3.27
N LEU A 46 -17.82 13.24 3.39
CA LEU A 46 -18.43 14.23 2.50
C LEU A 46 -17.76 15.60 2.63
N GLN A 47 -17.45 16.04 3.86
CA GLN A 47 -16.73 17.28 4.10
C GLN A 47 -15.36 17.28 3.39
N LEU A 48 -14.62 16.18 3.50
CA LEU A 48 -13.33 16.05 2.83
C LEU A 48 -13.46 15.99 1.30
N LYS A 49 -14.48 15.29 0.79
CA LYS A 49 -14.79 15.26 -0.65
C LYS A 49 -15.07 16.66 -1.20
N ILE A 50 -15.86 17.47 -0.49
CA ILE A 50 -16.16 18.85 -0.89
C ILE A 50 -14.88 19.69 -0.91
N GLN A 51 -14.07 19.62 0.15
CA GLN A 51 -12.79 20.34 0.21
C GLN A 51 -11.86 19.96 -0.94
N HIS A 52 -11.77 18.66 -1.25
CA HIS A 52 -10.95 18.18 -2.35
C HIS A 52 -11.45 18.67 -3.72
N LEU A 53 -12.76 18.59 -3.97
CA LEU A 53 -13.35 19.07 -5.21
C LEU A 53 -13.20 20.59 -5.38
N ASP A 54 -13.36 21.36 -4.31
CA ASP A 54 -13.14 22.81 -4.32
C ASP A 54 -11.66 23.14 -4.64
N SER A 55 -10.71 22.42 -4.04
CA SER A 55 -9.28 22.56 -4.38
C SER A 55 -9.01 22.32 -5.86
N LEU A 56 -9.54 21.22 -6.42
CA LEU A 56 -9.38 20.92 -7.85
C LEU A 56 -10.06 21.97 -8.74
N HIS A 57 -11.19 22.50 -8.29
CA HIS A 57 -11.89 23.57 -9.00
C HIS A 57 -11.06 24.86 -9.02
N GLN A 58 -10.47 25.24 -7.89
CA GLN A 58 -9.60 26.42 -7.78
C GLN A 58 -8.34 26.29 -8.66
N GLU A 59 -7.72 25.11 -8.70
CA GLU A 59 -6.58 24.83 -9.60
C GLU A 59 -6.98 25.02 -11.07
N ARG A 60 -8.11 24.43 -11.49
CA ARG A 60 -8.64 24.60 -12.86
C ARG A 60 -8.93 26.06 -13.19
N LEU A 61 -9.52 26.82 -12.26
CA LEU A 61 -9.78 28.24 -12.46
C LEU A 61 -8.49 29.04 -12.64
N GLN A 62 -7.44 28.71 -11.88
CA GLN A 62 -6.14 29.34 -12.03
C GLN A 62 -5.52 29.04 -13.40
N GLU A 63 -5.57 27.80 -13.87
CA GLU A 63 -5.11 27.42 -15.21
C GLU A 63 -5.86 28.17 -16.31
N VAL A 64 -7.18 28.26 -16.22
CA VAL A 64 -8.02 29.01 -17.18
C VAL A 64 -7.65 30.48 -17.19
N ARG A 65 -7.37 31.09 -16.02
CA ARG A 65 -6.93 32.50 -15.94
C ARG A 65 -5.57 32.71 -16.61
N VAL A 66 -4.61 31.82 -16.38
CA VAL A 66 -3.27 31.89 -17.01
C VAL A 66 -3.39 31.74 -18.53
N LEU A 67 -4.15 30.74 -19.00
CA LEU A 67 -4.39 30.53 -20.43
C LEU A 67 -5.10 31.74 -21.08
N SER A 68 -6.09 32.31 -20.41
CA SER A 68 -6.79 33.52 -20.87
C SER A 68 -5.83 34.70 -21.01
N SER A 69 -4.95 34.91 -20.02
CA SER A 69 -3.91 35.95 -20.07
C SER A 69 -2.96 35.77 -21.26
N HIS A 70 -2.44 34.55 -21.48
CA HIS A 70 -1.56 34.24 -22.61
C HIS A 70 -2.27 34.46 -23.95
N LEU A 71 -3.52 34.01 -24.08
CA LEU A 71 -4.28 34.18 -25.31
C LEU A 71 -4.59 35.66 -25.59
N SER A 72 -4.83 36.45 -24.54
CA SER A 72 -5.01 37.90 -24.66
C SER A 72 -3.75 38.60 -25.14
N HIS A 73 -2.58 38.19 -24.64
CA HIS A 73 -1.29 38.69 -25.10
C HIS A 73 -1.04 38.34 -26.58
N ILE A 74 -1.38 37.12 -27.01
CA ILE A 74 -1.29 36.70 -28.42
C ILE A 74 -2.25 37.52 -29.30
N LEU A 75 -3.47 37.78 -28.85
CA LEU A 75 -4.45 38.60 -29.58
C LEU A 75 -4.06 40.09 -29.64
N ALA A 76 -3.36 40.60 -28.62
CA ALA A 76 -2.86 41.98 -28.62
C ALA A 76 -1.66 42.13 -29.57
N THR A 77 -0.73 41.18 -29.56
CA THR A 77 0.44 41.16 -30.47
C THR A 77 0.04 40.97 -31.92
N SER A 78 -0.95 40.12 -32.23
CA SER A 78 -1.45 39.92 -33.60
C SER A 78 -2.21 41.13 -34.18
N LYS A 79 -2.68 42.06 -33.35
CA LYS A 79 -3.24 43.35 -33.81
C LYS A 79 -2.17 44.41 -34.07
N SER A 80 -1.00 44.28 -33.44
CA SER A 80 0.11 45.23 -33.53
C SER A 80 0.99 44.98 -34.77
N GLU A 81 1.11 43.73 -35.20
CA GLU A 81 1.77 43.35 -36.45
C GLU A 81 0.66 43.06 -37.47
N ASN A 82 0.65 43.73 -38.62
CA ASN A 82 -0.33 43.52 -39.72
C ASN A 82 -0.23 42.11 -40.37
N LEU A 83 0.02 41.05 -39.60
CA LEU A 83 -0.10 39.67 -40.02
C LEU A 83 -1.58 39.28 -40.01
N SER A 84 -2.16 39.22 -41.21
CA SER A 84 -3.46 38.61 -41.48
C SER A 84 -3.42 37.08 -41.29
N VAL A 85 -3.08 36.60 -40.09
CA VAL A 85 -3.32 35.22 -39.71
C VAL A 85 -4.74 35.16 -39.17
N GLY A 86 -5.61 34.49 -39.93
CA GLY A 86 -7.05 34.62 -39.83
C GLY A 86 -7.62 34.37 -38.43
N ALA A 87 -8.04 35.45 -37.77
CA ALA A 87 -9.03 35.43 -36.70
C ALA A 87 -10.46 35.16 -37.23
N SER A 88 -10.60 34.57 -38.43
CA SER A 88 -11.88 34.21 -39.07
C SER A 88 -12.42 32.85 -38.60
N GLY A 89 -11.71 32.14 -37.72
CA GLY A 89 -12.12 30.82 -37.21
C GLY A 89 -12.48 30.77 -35.72
N VAL A 90 -12.34 31.86 -34.97
CA VAL A 90 -12.70 31.88 -33.53
C VAL A 90 -14.13 32.36 -33.41
N ASP A 91 -15.00 31.47 -32.90
CA ASP A 91 -16.43 31.72 -32.72
C ASP A 91 -16.70 33.03 -31.97
N SER A 92 -17.73 33.75 -32.39
CA SER A 92 -18.12 35.06 -31.87
C SER A 92 -18.47 35.01 -30.37
N GLU A 93 -18.91 33.86 -29.89
CA GLU A 93 -19.20 33.59 -28.48
C GLU A 93 -17.91 33.43 -27.66
N ALA A 94 -16.92 32.71 -28.19
CA ALA A 94 -15.59 32.60 -27.58
C ALA A 94 -14.89 33.96 -27.49
N GLN A 95 -15.02 34.82 -28.51
CA GLN A 95 -14.49 36.18 -28.47
C GLN A 95 -15.17 37.07 -27.42
N LYS A 96 -16.48 36.91 -27.20
CA LYS A 96 -17.22 37.62 -26.14
C LYS A 96 -16.84 37.13 -24.75
N LEU A 97 -16.69 35.81 -24.56
CA LEU A 97 -16.21 35.22 -23.31
C LEU A 97 -14.80 35.67 -22.95
N LEU A 98 -13.89 35.68 -23.94
CA LEU A 98 -12.54 36.20 -23.77
C LEU A 98 -12.57 37.68 -23.41
N LYS A 99 -13.37 38.50 -24.11
CA LYS A 99 -13.53 39.92 -23.76
C LYS A 99 -14.03 40.13 -22.32
N ASN A 100 -15.03 39.37 -21.87
CA ASN A 100 -15.55 39.44 -20.49
C ASN A 100 -14.53 38.97 -19.43
N LEU A 101 -13.65 38.02 -19.77
CA LEU A 101 -12.56 37.60 -18.89
C LEU A 101 -11.41 38.62 -18.86
N THR A 102 -11.20 39.34 -19.97
CA THR A 102 -10.15 40.37 -20.11
C THR A 102 -10.55 41.75 -19.65
N SER A 103 -11.85 42.03 -19.48
CA SER A 103 -12.35 43.32 -18.97
C SER A 103 -12.01 43.57 -17.50
N PHE A 104 -11.40 42.59 -16.82
CA PHE A 104 -10.59 42.85 -15.64
C PHE A 104 -9.20 43.29 -16.12
N GLU A 105 -9.04 44.59 -16.36
CA GLU A 105 -7.75 45.22 -16.65
C GLU A 105 -6.79 45.02 -15.47
N TRP A 106 -6.07 43.89 -15.47
CA TRP A 106 -4.76 43.82 -14.83
C TRP A 106 -3.78 44.50 -15.77
N GLY A 107 -3.69 45.83 -15.66
CA GLY A 107 -2.61 46.59 -16.26
C GLY A 107 -1.27 45.94 -15.89
N SER A 108 -0.45 45.64 -16.90
CA SER A 108 0.94 45.15 -16.80
C SER A 108 1.24 44.37 -15.51
N ALA A 109 1.15 43.05 -15.52
CA ALA A 109 1.51 42.25 -14.35
C ALA A 109 2.98 42.48 -13.96
N ALA A 110 3.23 43.46 -13.08
CA ALA A 110 4.56 43.77 -12.56
C ALA A 110 5.05 42.74 -11.53
N LEU A 111 4.15 41.85 -11.08
CA LEU A 111 4.42 40.80 -10.11
C LEU A 111 4.18 39.43 -10.76
N HIS A 112 5.25 38.65 -10.89
CA HIS A 112 5.19 37.23 -11.28
C HIS A 112 5.42 36.37 -10.04
N MET A 113 4.51 35.43 -9.78
CA MET A 113 4.67 34.47 -8.69
C MET A 113 5.81 33.49 -9.04
N PRO A 114 6.71 33.18 -8.09
CA PRO A 114 7.67 32.11 -8.28
C PRO A 114 6.96 30.80 -8.62
N SER A 115 7.37 30.18 -9.72
CA SER A 115 6.89 28.89 -10.18
C SER A 115 7.89 27.78 -9.83
N VAL A 116 7.46 26.52 -9.92
CA VAL A 116 8.36 25.35 -9.77
C VAL A 116 9.60 25.44 -10.67
N TYR A 117 9.48 26.09 -11.83
CA TYR A 117 10.58 26.31 -12.78
C TYR A 117 11.70 27.20 -12.24
N HIS A 118 11.49 27.95 -11.15
CA HIS A 118 12.58 28.68 -10.48
C HIS A 118 13.52 27.73 -9.74
N PHE A 119 12.98 26.63 -9.19
CA PHE A 119 13.75 25.62 -8.47
C PHE A 119 14.26 24.51 -9.40
N LEU A 120 13.52 24.23 -10.48
CA LEU A 120 13.83 23.22 -11.50
C LEU A 120 13.74 23.83 -12.91
N PRO A 121 14.68 24.72 -13.29
CA PRO A 121 14.62 25.45 -14.56
C PRO A 121 14.77 24.55 -15.79
N HIS A 122 15.48 23.42 -15.66
CA HIS A 122 15.65 22.44 -16.73
C HIS A 122 14.33 21.85 -17.24
N LEU A 123 13.27 21.88 -16.43
CA LEU A 123 11.95 21.42 -16.87
C LEU A 123 11.39 22.25 -18.04
N LEU A 124 11.83 23.52 -18.19
CA LEU A 124 11.45 24.38 -19.32
C LEU A 124 12.05 23.94 -20.65
N HIS A 125 13.15 23.18 -20.63
CA HIS A 125 13.84 22.74 -21.85
C HIS A 125 13.06 21.65 -22.59
N ASN A 126 12.17 20.93 -21.91
CA ASN A 126 11.37 19.87 -22.53
C ASN A 126 9.90 19.91 -22.03
N PRO A 127 8.92 20.08 -22.93
CA PRO A 127 7.51 20.19 -22.57
C PRO A 127 6.92 18.89 -21.98
N SER A 128 7.63 17.76 -22.11
CA SER A 128 7.20 16.46 -21.58
C SER A 128 7.82 16.13 -20.22
N SER A 129 8.60 17.03 -19.59
CA SER A 129 9.30 16.75 -18.33
C SER A 129 8.38 16.45 -17.14
N LEU A 130 7.12 16.88 -17.19
CA LEU A 130 6.10 16.59 -16.17
C LEU A 130 5.09 15.53 -16.60
N LYS A 131 5.28 14.92 -17.79
CA LYS A 131 4.47 13.80 -18.25
C LYS A 131 5.20 12.50 -17.95
N PRO A 132 4.54 11.48 -17.37
CA PRO A 132 5.16 10.17 -17.21
C PRO A 132 5.69 9.65 -18.54
N ALA A 133 6.93 9.17 -18.57
CA ALA A 133 7.50 8.55 -19.77
C ALA A 133 6.90 7.18 -20.06
N TYR A 134 6.46 6.50 -19.01
CA TYR A 134 5.65 5.29 -19.09
C TYR A 134 4.44 5.47 -18.19
N GLN A 135 3.26 5.08 -18.70
CA GLN A 135 2.02 5.11 -17.96
C GLN A 135 1.14 3.94 -18.37
N MET A 136 0.82 3.07 -17.42
CA MET A 136 -0.19 2.03 -17.53
C MET A 136 -1.27 2.33 -16.49
N SER A 137 -2.43 2.79 -16.97
CA SER A 137 -3.52 3.24 -16.12
C SER A 137 -4.87 3.02 -16.79
N LYS A 138 -5.89 2.76 -15.97
CA LYS A 138 -7.31 2.72 -16.39
C LYS A 138 -8.06 4.03 -16.09
N GLY A 139 -7.34 5.08 -15.68
CA GLY A 139 -7.89 6.40 -15.39
C GLY A 139 -8.78 6.45 -14.15
N ARG A 140 -8.49 5.62 -13.13
CA ARG A 140 -9.33 5.51 -11.94
C ARG A 140 -9.12 6.71 -11.03
N ASN A 141 -10.17 7.47 -10.79
CA ASN A 141 -10.16 8.69 -9.98
C ASN A 141 -11.26 8.68 -8.91
N GLY A 142 -11.17 9.59 -7.94
CA GLY A 142 -12.17 9.78 -6.89
C GLY A 142 -12.19 8.68 -5.82
N VAL A 143 -11.08 7.95 -5.66
CA VAL A 143 -10.95 6.91 -4.63
C VAL A 143 -10.78 7.54 -3.24
N SER A 144 -11.11 6.79 -2.18
CA SER A 144 -10.90 7.29 -0.80
C SER A 144 -9.40 7.32 -0.46
N MET A 145 -8.64 6.33 -0.92
CA MET A 145 -7.22 6.18 -0.60
C MET A 145 -6.37 5.94 -1.84
N VAL A 146 -5.25 6.65 -1.93
CA VAL A 146 -4.17 6.40 -2.87
C VAL A 146 -2.94 5.90 -2.12
N LEU A 147 -2.42 4.73 -2.49
CA LEU A 147 -1.22 4.14 -1.93
C LEU A 147 -0.07 4.32 -2.93
N GLY A 148 0.92 5.15 -2.59
CA GLY A 148 2.11 5.36 -3.42
C GLY A 148 3.23 4.39 -3.06
N VAL A 149 3.61 3.51 -3.99
CA VAL A 149 4.66 2.50 -3.82
C VAL A 149 5.80 2.79 -4.81
N PRO A 150 6.85 3.54 -4.39
CA PRO A 150 8.02 3.79 -5.22
C PRO A 150 8.95 2.58 -5.20
N THR A 151 9.52 2.26 -6.36
CA THR A 151 10.50 1.20 -6.53
C THR A 151 11.69 1.69 -7.36
N VAL A 152 12.88 1.17 -7.05
CA VAL A 152 14.13 1.47 -7.74
C VAL A 152 14.87 0.18 -8.04
N LYS A 153 15.70 0.18 -9.08
CA LYS A 153 16.49 -0.98 -9.47
C LYS A 153 17.51 -1.31 -8.39
N ARG A 154 17.37 -2.50 -7.78
CA ARG A 154 18.32 -3.06 -6.81
C ARG A 154 19.19 -4.13 -7.50
N GLU A 155 20.43 -4.27 -7.04
CA GLU A 155 21.37 -5.26 -7.60
C GLU A 155 21.12 -6.69 -7.09
N VAL A 156 20.59 -6.83 -5.86
CA VAL A 156 20.52 -8.12 -5.17
C VAL A 156 19.14 -8.78 -5.31
N GLN A 157 18.08 -8.09 -4.91
CA GLN A 157 16.72 -8.64 -4.91
C GLN A 157 15.67 -7.54 -5.05
N SER A 158 14.54 -7.89 -5.66
CA SER A 158 13.34 -7.03 -5.74
C SER A 158 12.29 -7.51 -4.74
N TYR A 159 11.76 -6.57 -3.95
CA TYR A 159 10.70 -6.85 -2.95
C TYR A 159 9.29 -6.47 -3.45
N LEU A 160 9.21 -5.78 -4.60
CA LEU A 160 8.00 -5.12 -5.09
C LEU A 160 6.81 -6.07 -5.21
N LEU A 161 6.98 -7.21 -5.87
CA LEU A 161 5.88 -8.15 -6.11
C LEU A 161 5.35 -8.75 -4.81
N THR A 162 6.24 -9.07 -3.87
CA THR A 162 5.88 -9.57 -2.55
C THR A 162 5.09 -8.51 -1.77
N THR A 163 5.51 -7.25 -1.82
CA THR A 163 4.81 -6.13 -1.20
C THR A 163 3.42 -5.93 -1.83
N LEU A 164 3.31 -5.92 -3.16
CA LEU A 164 2.03 -5.77 -3.86
C LEU A 164 1.08 -6.93 -3.54
N GLN A 165 1.58 -8.16 -3.55
CA GLN A 165 0.80 -9.34 -3.19
C GLN A 165 0.27 -9.24 -1.76
N ASN A 166 1.11 -8.82 -0.81
CA ASN A 166 0.73 -8.66 0.58
C ASN A 166 -0.29 -7.53 0.78
N LEU A 167 -0.14 -6.40 0.09
CA LEU A 167 -1.12 -5.31 0.14
C LEU A 167 -2.48 -5.78 -0.38
N ILE A 168 -2.51 -6.43 -1.55
CA ILE A 168 -3.75 -6.86 -2.21
C ILE A 168 -4.47 -7.95 -1.39
N GLN A 169 -3.74 -8.93 -0.86
CA GLN A 169 -4.34 -10.01 -0.04
C GLN A 169 -4.96 -9.48 1.25
N ASN A 170 -4.40 -8.40 1.81
CA ASN A 170 -4.89 -7.78 3.04
C ASN A 170 -5.98 -6.71 2.79
N LEU A 171 -6.39 -6.50 1.54
CA LEU A 171 -7.52 -5.67 1.14
C LEU A 171 -8.73 -6.54 0.81
N SER A 172 -9.83 -6.32 1.52
CA SER A 172 -11.14 -6.86 1.16
C SER A 172 -11.66 -6.28 -0.18
N PRO A 173 -12.60 -6.95 -0.87
CA PRO A 173 -13.16 -6.44 -2.13
C PRO A 173 -13.73 -5.01 -2.02
N GLU A 174 -14.35 -4.67 -0.88
CA GLU A 174 -14.86 -3.32 -0.62
C GLU A 174 -13.73 -2.28 -0.47
N GLU A 175 -12.63 -2.67 0.17
CA GLU A 175 -11.44 -1.84 0.31
C GLU A 175 -10.72 -1.64 -1.02
N GLN A 176 -10.64 -2.69 -1.85
CA GLN A 176 -10.12 -2.60 -3.22
C GLN A 176 -10.95 -1.63 -4.07
N ALA A 177 -12.27 -1.57 -3.89
CA ALA A 177 -13.15 -0.61 -4.57
C ALA A 177 -12.91 0.86 -4.14
N LYS A 178 -12.32 1.09 -2.96
CA LYS A 178 -12.02 2.43 -2.42
C LYS A 178 -10.56 2.84 -2.55
N THR A 179 -9.72 2.01 -3.16
CA THR A 179 -8.25 2.17 -3.20
C THR A 179 -7.72 2.25 -4.62
N LEU A 180 -6.65 3.03 -4.78
CA LEU A 180 -5.76 2.99 -5.93
C LEU A 180 -4.32 2.79 -5.45
N ILE A 181 -3.61 1.81 -6.01
CA ILE A 181 -2.18 1.57 -5.77
C ILE A 181 -1.42 2.13 -6.95
N ILE A 182 -0.54 3.08 -6.71
CA ILE A 182 0.32 3.70 -7.74
C ILE A 182 1.74 3.17 -7.53
N VAL A 183 2.17 2.30 -8.43
CA VAL A 183 3.55 1.81 -8.51
C VAL A 183 4.36 2.80 -9.31
N PHE A 184 5.30 3.47 -8.64
CA PHE A 184 6.21 4.42 -9.27
C PHE A 184 7.56 3.78 -9.48
N VAL A 185 7.85 3.40 -10.72
CA VAL A 185 9.17 2.89 -11.10
C VAL A 185 10.07 4.10 -11.28
N ALA A 186 10.87 4.42 -10.26
CA ALA A 186 11.73 5.60 -10.22
C ALA A 186 13.02 5.40 -11.03
N GLU A 187 12.87 4.92 -12.26
CA GLU A 187 13.96 4.67 -13.21
C GLU A 187 13.69 5.42 -14.52
N THR A 188 14.76 5.71 -15.26
CA THR A 188 14.69 6.39 -16.56
C THR A 188 14.94 5.45 -17.74
N ASP A 189 15.46 4.26 -17.46
CA ASP A 189 15.67 3.18 -18.43
C ASP A 189 14.32 2.51 -18.77
N LEU A 190 13.80 2.83 -19.95
CA LEU A 190 12.50 2.35 -20.42
C LEU A 190 12.46 0.83 -20.59
N GLU A 191 13.57 0.16 -20.92
CA GLU A 191 13.58 -1.29 -21.08
C GLU A 191 13.34 -1.98 -19.74
N TYR A 192 14.03 -1.52 -18.69
CA TYR A 192 13.81 -1.98 -17.34
C TYR A 192 12.39 -1.67 -16.85
N VAL A 193 11.91 -0.44 -17.08
CA VAL A 193 10.54 -0.04 -16.68
C VAL A 193 9.49 -0.94 -17.33
N VAL A 194 9.61 -1.22 -18.63
CA VAL A 194 8.70 -2.11 -19.35
C VAL A 194 8.80 -3.55 -18.83
N SER A 195 10.00 -4.03 -18.47
CA SER A 195 10.13 -5.37 -17.87
C SER A 195 9.41 -5.49 -16.52
N VAL A 196 9.54 -4.49 -15.64
CA VAL A 196 8.86 -4.47 -14.33
C VAL A 196 7.36 -4.35 -14.53
N ALA A 197 6.91 -3.51 -15.47
CA ALA A 197 5.50 -3.34 -15.75
C ALA A 197 4.86 -4.63 -16.28
N LYS A 198 5.54 -5.35 -17.19
CA LYS A 198 5.10 -6.66 -17.68
C LYS A 198 5.03 -7.71 -16.57
N GLU A 199 6.01 -7.71 -15.66
CA GLU A 199 6.03 -8.64 -14.53
C GLU A 199 4.80 -8.42 -13.62
N ILE A 200 4.48 -7.15 -13.32
CA ILE A 200 3.27 -6.77 -12.57
C ILE A 200 2.01 -7.16 -13.34
N GLU A 201 1.94 -6.88 -14.64
CA GLU A 201 0.78 -7.22 -15.48
C GLU A 201 0.53 -8.73 -15.55
N MET A 202 1.58 -9.54 -15.73
CA MET A 202 1.46 -11.00 -15.77
C MET A 202 0.97 -11.58 -14.43
N GLN A 203 1.46 -11.05 -13.31
CA GLN A 203 1.12 -11.59 -12.00
C GLN A 203 -0.20 -11.05 -11.43
N PHE A 204 -0.54 -9.79 -11.74
CA PHE A 204 -1.69 -9.08 -11.18
C PHE A 204 -2.69 -8.61 -12.24
N SER A 205 -2.75 -9.27 -13.41
CA SER A 205 -3.67 -8.96 -14.52
C SER A 205 -5.08 -8.57 -14.08
N PRO A 206 -5.80 -9.34 -13.23
CA PRO A 206 -7.16 -8.96 -12.83
C PRO A 206 -7.21 -7.64 -12.06
N HIS A 207 -6.17 -7.32 -11.27
CA HIS A 207 -6.11 -6.09 -10.49
C HIS A 207 -5.68 -4.88 -11.33
N VAL A 208 -4.82 -5.07 -12.33
CA VAL A 208 -4.45 -4.04 -13.31
C VAL A 208 -5.65 -3.72 -14.21
N GLU A 209 -6.37 -4.75 -14.68
CA GLU A 209 -7.56 -4.60 -15.51
C GLU A 209 -8.70 -3.91 -14.76
N ALA A 210 -8.91 -4.26 -13.48
CA ALA A 210 -9.86 -3.58 -12.60
C ALA A 210 -9.46 -2.13 -12.25
N GLY A 211 -8.25 -1.69 -12.62
CA GLY A 211 -7.74 -0.36 -12.30
C GLY A 211 -7.40 -0.19 -10.82
N LEU A 212 -7.12 -1.26 -10.08
CA LEU A 212 -6.60 -1.18 -8.71
C LEU A 212 -5.13 -0.75 -8.71
N ILE A 213 -4.36 -1.16 -9.72
CA ILE A 213 -2.93 -0.87 -9.85
C ILE A 213 -2.70 0.05 -11.06
N GLU A 214 -1.97 1.14 -10.84
CA GLU A 214 -1.41 1.99 -11.90
C GLU A 214 0.11 1.96 -11.83
N ILE A 215 0.76 1.97 -12.99
CA ILE A 215 2.23 1.95 -13.09
C ILE A 215 2.66 3.21 -13.83
N ILE A 216 3.57 3.97 -13.23
CA ILE A 216 4.14 5.18 -13.81
C ILE A 216 5.66 5.23 -13.67
N SER A 217 6.30 5.93 -14.61
CA SER A 217 7.74 6.18 -14.61
C SER A 217 8.03 7.64 -14.99
N PRO A 218 9.02 8.29 -14.35
CA PRO A 218 9.38 9.66 -14.68
C PRO A 218 10.20 9.72 -15.98
N PRO A 219 10.09 10.80 -16.77
CA PRO A 219 10.98 11.02 -17.90
C PRO A 219 12.38 11.42 -17.43
N ALA A 220 13.41 11.08 -18.20
CA ALA A 220 14.78 11.49 -17.89
C ALA A 220 14.93 13.01 -17.75
N SER A 221 14.15 13.78 -18.53
CA SER A 221 14.15 15.25 -18.47
C SER A 221 13.53 15.84 -17.21
N TYR A 222 12.86 15.03 -16.37
CA TYR A 222 12.37 15.47 -15.06
C TYR A 222 13.53 15.76 -14.09
N TYR A 223 14.59 14.95 -14.14
CA TYR A 223 15.70 15.08 -13.21
C TYR A 223 16.70 16.15 -13.67
N PRO A 224 17.20 16.99 -12.75
CA PRO A 224 18.34 17.85 -13.03
C PRO A 224 19.60 16.99 -13.17
N ASP A 225 20.68 17.59 -13.68
CA ASP A 225 21.99 16.95 -13.67
C ASP A 225 22.50 16.82 -12.22
N LEU A 226 22.39 15.60 -11.68
CA LEU A 226 22.80 15.26 -10.31
C LEU A 226 24.33 15.18 -10.15
N THR A 227 25.10 15.29 -11.23
CA THR A 227 26.56 15.18 -11.15
C THR A 227 27.24 16.48 -10.75
N ASN A 228 26.66 17.62 -11.11
CA ASN A 228 27.19 18.97 -10.91
C ASN A 228 26.69 19.66 -9.64
N LEU A 229 25.97 18.94 -8.78
CA LEU A 229 25.40 19.49 -7.55
C LEU A 229 26.39 19.43 -6.38
N THR A 230 26.42 20.49 -5.57
CA THR A 230 27.28 20.59 -4.39
C THR A 230 26.73 19.71 -3.25
N PRO A 231 27.50 18.73 -2.75
CA PRO A 231 27.09 17.92 -1.62
C PRO A 231 26.87 18.77 -0.36
N THR A 232 25.81 18.47 0.38
CA THR A 232 25.53 19.09 1.69
C THR A 232 25.54 18.02 2.79
N LEU A 233 25.62 18.45 4.05
CA LEU A 233 25.64 17.58 5.25
C LEU A 233 26.88 16.68 5.40
N GLY A 234 27.92 16.87 4.59
CA GLY A 234 29.12 16.02 4.61
C GLY A 234 28.90 14.61 4.07
N ASP A 235 27.82 14.40 3.30
CA ASP A 235 27.51 13.11 2.67
C ASP A 235 28.52 12.73 1.58
N SER A 236 28.69 11.42 1.34
CA SER A 236 29.37 10.95 0.14
C SER A 236 28.59 11.36 -1.12
N PRO A 237 29.25 11.54 -2.29
CA PRO A 237 28.56 11.89 -3.54
C PRO A 237 27.42 10.93 -3.89
N GLU A 238 27.60 9.63 -3.63
CA GLU A 238 26.57 8.61 -3.87
C GLU A 238 25.35 8.79 -2.97
N ARG A 239 25.57 8.99 -1.67
CA ARG A 239 24.50 9.21 -0.71
C ARG A 239 23.75 10.51 -1.00
N PHE A 240 24.48 11.57 -1.36
CA PHE A 240 23.91 12.85 -1.75
C PHE A 240 22.98 12.69 -2.95
N ARG A 241 23.48 12.09 -4.05
CA ARG A 241 22.68 11.81 -5.26
C ARG A 241 21.43 10.98 -4.94
N TRP A 242 21.59 9.93 -4.13
CA TRP A 242 20.49 9.06 -3.72
C TRP A 242 19.37 9.84 -3.01
N ARG A 243 19.69 10.66 -1.99
CA ARG A 243 18.65 11.40 -1.25
C ARG A 243 18.04 12.53 -2.06
N THR A 244 18.83 13.20 -2.91
CA THR A 244 18.33 14.27 -3.79
C THR A 244 17.37 13.72 -4.83
N LYS A 245 17.70 12.56 -5.42
CA LYS A 245 16.80 11.84 -6.31
C LYS A 245 15.52 11.41 -5.56
N GLN A 246 15.64 10.84 -4.37
CA GLN A 246 14.49 10.41 -3.56
C GLN A 246 13.49 11.54 -3.27
N ASN A 247 13.97 12.75 -2.98
CA ASN A 247 13.10 13.92 -2.79
C ASN A 247 12.27 14.21 -4.05
N LEU A 248 12.90 14.18 -5.22
CA LEU A 248 12.24 14.41 -6.51
C LEU A 248 11.29 13.26 -6.89
N ASP A 249 11.66 12.03 -6.56
CA ASP A 249 10.85 10.83 -6.76
C ASP A 249 9.53 10.92 -6.00
N PHE A 250 9.58 11.27 -4.71
CA PHE A 250 8.39 11.41 -3.88
C PHE A 250 7.55 12.60 -4.32
N ALA A 251 8.19 13.72 -4.69
CA ALA A 251 7.47 14.86 -5.26
C ALA A 251 6.72 14.47 -6.55
N PHE A 252 7.34 13.72 -7.46
CA PHE A 252 6.70 13.26 -8.70
C PHE A 252 5.47 12.38 -8.43
N LEU A 253 5.65 11.40 -7.54
CA LEU A 253 4.57 10.49 -7.16
C LEU A 253 3.40 11.23 -6.48
N MET A 254 3.69 12.15 -5.56
CA MET A 254 2.67 12.96 -4.90
C MET A 254 1.94 13.89 -5.88
N MET A 255 2.65 14.51 -6.83
CA MET A 255 2.03 15.32 -7.89
C MET A 255 1.06 14.49 -8.74
N TYR A 256 1.44 13.26 -9.08
CA TYR A 256 0.55 12.36 -9.82
C TYR A 256 -0.64 11.90 -8.96
N ALA A 257 -0.43 11.61 -7.67
CA ALA A 257 -1.48 11.12 -6.77
C ALA A 257 -2.53 12.17 -6.40
N GLN A 258 -2.19 13.46 -6.39
CA GLN A 258 -3.04 14.52 -5.81
C GLN A 258 -4.47 14.56 -6.35
N SER A 259 -4.68 14.28 -7.64
CA SER A 259 -5.99 14.36 -8.29
C SER A 259 -6.79 13.06 -8.28
N ARG A 260 -6.27 11.99 -7.65
CA ARG A 260 -6.83 10.63 -7.77
C ARG A 260 -7.67 10.20 -6.59
N GLY A 261 -7.46 10.77 -5.41
CA GLY A 261 -8.23 10.40 -4.23
C GLY A 261 -8.22 11.43 -3.11
N LEU A 262 -8.86 11.09 -1.99
CA LEU A 262 -9.01 11.98 -0.83
C LEU A 262 -7.79 11.98 0.08
N PHE A 263 -7.24 10.78 0.33
CA PHE A 263 -6.04 10.56 1.10
C PHE A 263 -4.94 9.96 0.24
N TYR A 264 -3.70 10.32 0.56
CA TYR A 264 -2.50 9.75 -0.01
C TYR A 264 -1.63 9.17 1.09
N THR A 265 -1.17 7.94 0.93
CA THR A 265 -0.21 7.31 1.84
C THR A 265 1.06 6.96 1.08
N GLN A 266 2.19 7.50 1.55
CA GLN A 266 3.51 7.13 1.06
C GLN A 266 3.93 5.80 1.69
N LEU A 267 4.20 4.81 0.85
CA LEU A 267 4.73 3.50 1.21
C LEU A 267 6.12 3.31 0.58
N GLU A 268 6.71 2.15 0.81
CA GLU A 268 7.95 1.64 0.18
C GLU A 268 7.65 0.28 -0.46
N ASP A 269 8.54 -0.22 -1.31
CA ASP A 269 8.36 -1.47 -2.04
C ASP A 269 8.81 -2.72 -1.27
N ASP A 270 9.18 -2.59 0.00
CA ASP A 270 9.67 -3.65 0.89
C ASP A 270 8.97 -3.65 2.26
N ILE A 271 7.63 -3.69 2.22
CA ILE A 271 6.79 -3.64 3.42
C ILE A 271 5.78 -4.80 3.50
N LEU A 272 5.31 -5.04 4.72
CA LEU A 272 4.14 -5.86 5.02
C LEU A 272 3.06 -5.01 5.67
N ALA A 273 1.81 -5.25 5.30
CA ALA A 273 0.62 -4.66 5.87
C ALA A 273 -0.15 -5.68 6.73
N LYS A 274 -0.90 -5.17 7.71
CA LYS A 274 -1.87 -5.98 8.47
C LYS A 274 -3.18 -6.17 7.69
N PRO A 275 -3.90 -7.28 7.91
CA PRO A 275 -5.26 -7.43 7.37
C PRO A 275 -6.18 -6.29 7.78
N GLY A 276 -6.98 -5.74 6.85
CA GLY A 276 -7.94 -4.66 7.14
C GLY A 276 -7.29 -3.32 7.50
N PHE A 277 -6.03 -3.11 7.09
CA PHE A 277 -5.30 -1.87 7.37
C PHE A 277 -6.02 -0.64 6.81
N LEU A 278 -6.65 -0.76 5.63
CA LEU A 278 -7.30 0.37 4.98
C LEU A 278 -8.50 0.86 5.77
N THR A 279 -9.39 -0.04 6.18
CA THR A 279 -10.55 0.29 7.01
C THR A 279 -10.09 0.99 8.29
N THR A 280 -9.07 0.44 8.96
CA THR A 280 -8.49 1.03 10.16
C THR A 280 -7.97 2.45 9.93
N MET A 281 -7.26 2.69 8.82
CA MET A 281 -6.74 4.00 8.45
C MET A 281 -7.86 5.01 8.17
N LEU A 282 -8.86 4.61 7.38
CA LEU A 282 -9.99 5.46 7.02
C LEU A 282 -10.84 5.83 8.24
N ASP A 283 -11.19 4.85 9.07
CA ASP A 283 -12.00 5.06 10.27
C ASP A 283 -11.30 6.00 11.25
N PHE A 284 -10.00 5.79 11.49
CA PHE A 284 -9.21 6.68 12.35
C PHE A 284 -9.22 8.12 11.80
N SER A 285 -9.05 8.28 10.49
CA SER A 285 -8.98 9.59 9.83
C SER A 285 -10.31 10.32 9.87
N TYR A 286 -11.41 9.63 9.52
CA TYR A 286 -12.75 10.20 9.57
C TYR A 286 -13.17 10.53 10.99
N GLN A 287 -12.80 9.72 11.98
CA GLN A 287 -13.05 10.05 13.37
C GLN A 287 -12.36 11.36 13.79
N LYS A 288 -11.12 11.59 13.33
CA LYS A 288 -10.38 12.83 13.62
C LYS A 288 -11.00 14.04 12.94
N ILE A 289 -11.44 13.90 11.70
CA ILE A 289 -12.15 14.95 10.97
C ILE A 289 -13.49 15.26 11.64
N ALA A 290 -14.28 14.24 12.02
CA ALA A 290 -15.57 14.42 12.69
C ALA A 290 -15.45 15.16 14.04
N LYS A 291 -14.32 14.98 14.75
CA LYS A 291 -14.01 15.69 15.99
C LYS A 291 -13.45 17.10 15.77
N ASN A 292 -13.29 17.54 14.53
CA ASN A 292 -12.61 18.79 14.16
C ASN A 292 -11.19 18.90 14.77
N GLU A 293 -10.48 17.78 14.90
CA GLU A 293 -9.08 17.79 15.35
C GLU A 293 -8.17 18.12 14.15
N PRO A 294 -7.42 19.23 14.17
CA PRO A 294 -6.54 19.58 13.07
C PRO A 294 -5.32 18.66 13.03
N TRP A 295 -5.08 18.02 11.90
CA TRP A 295 -3.89 17.20 11.65
C TRP A 295 -3.37 17.43 10.23
N PHE A 296 -2.07 17.20 10.05
CA PHE A 296 -1.36 17.32 8.76
C PHE A 296 -0.81 15.97 8.29
N VAL A 297 -0.26 15.17 9.21
CA VAL A 297 0.22 13.83 8.91
C VAL A 297 -0.31 12.83 9.94
N ILE A 298 -0.76 11.68 9.46
CA ILE A 298 -1.01 10.52 10.30
C ILE A 298 0.03 9.46 9.93
N GLU A 299 0.79 9.02 10.91
CA GLU A 299 1.72 7.92 10.71
C GLU A 299 1.13 6.59 11.19
N PHE A 300 1.25 5.58 10.32
CA PHE A 300 0.89 4.19 10.60
C PHE A 300 2.14 3.27 10.70
N CYS A 301 3.33 3.85 10.53
CA CYS A 301 4.62 3.25 10.78
C CYS A 301 5.58 4.36 11.27
N GLN A 302 6.34 4.08 12.33
CA GLN A 302 7.32 5.03 12.89
C GLN A 302 8.65 5.01 12.16
N LEU A 303 8.89 3.97 11.35
CA LEU A 303 10.15 3.80 10.66
C LEU A 303 10.19 4.62 9.37
N GLY A 304 11.11 5.58 9.29
CA GLY A 304 11.36 6.38 8.09
C GLY A 304 10.11 7.10 7.57
N PHE A 305 9.98 7.17 6.25
CA PHE A 305 8.84 7.79 5.57
C PHE A 305 7.69 6.81 5.28
N ILE A 306 7.79 5.57 5.76
CA ILE A 306 6.79 4.54 5.51
C ILE A 306 5.49 4.88 6.22
N GLY A 307 4.35 4.64 5.57
CA GLY A 307 3.02 4.75 6.16
C GLY A 307 2.68 6.16 6.62
N LYS A 308 3.21 7.19 5.94
CA LYS A 308 2.87 8.60 6.19
C LYS A 308 1.69 8.98 5.30
N MET A 309 0.57 9.27 5.93
CA MET A 309 -0.69 9.60 5.26
C MET A 309 -0.99 11.10 5.35
N PHE A 310 -1.44 11.66 4.24
CA PHE A 310 -1.77 13.06 4.04
C PHE A 310 -3.14 13.19 3.37
N LYS A 311 -3.79 14.35 3.54
CA LYS A 311 -4.94 14.71 2.69
C LYS A 311 -4.41 15.16 1.33
N CYS A 312 -5.02 14.71 0.24
CA CYS A 312 -4.57 15.07 -1.12
C CYS A 312 -4.61 16.58 -1.37
N VAL A 313 -5.56 17.30 -0.77
CA VAL A 313 -5.65 18.76 -0.81
C VAL A 313 -4.42 19.48 -0.21
N GLU A 314 -3.64 18.81 0.64
CA GLU A 314 -2.42 19.37 1.23
C GLU A 314 -1.14 19.01 0.46
N LEU A 315 -1.23 18.05 -0.49
CA LEU A 315 -0.07 17.60 -1.25
C LEU A 315 0.61 18.69 -2.09
N PRO A 316 -0.10 19.59 -2.80
CA PRO A 316 0.57 20.63 -3.60
C PRO A 316 1.55 21.47 -2.78
N TRP A 317 1.21 21.77 -1.54
CA TRP A 317 2.06 22.52 -0.62
C TRP A 317 3.28 21.69 -0.18
N LEU A 318 3.10 20.40 0.12
CA LEU A 318 4.17 19.50 0.53
C LEU A 318 5.17 19.26 -0.62
N VAL A 319 4.66 19.03 -1.83
CA VAL A 319 5.44 18.87 -3.06
C VAL A 319 6.31 20.10 -3.31
N GLN A 320 5.74 21.31 -3.22
CA GLN A 320 6.50 22.54 -3.43
C GLN A 320 7.64 22.68 -2.42
N PHE A 321 7.41 22.33 -1.15
CA PHE A 321 8.46 22.36 -0.13
C PHE A 321 9.57 21.35 -0.43
N PHE A 322 9.22 20.14 -0.86
CA PHE A 322 10.21 19.13 -1.24
C PHE A 322 11.03 19.54 -2.46
N ILE A 323 10.40 20.13 -3.47
CA ILE A 323 11.10 20.66 -4.65
C ILE A 323 12.00 21.84 -4.27
N MET A 324 11.58 22.70 -3.34
CA MET A 324 12.39 23.86 -2.93
C MET A 324 13.71 23.46 -2.25
N PHE A 325 13.70 22.39 -1.45
CA PHE A 325 14.84 21.96 -0.63
C PHE A 325 15.41 20.59 -1.03
N TYR A 326 15.17 20.16 -2.27
CA TYR A 326 15.48 18.80 -2.73
C TYR A 326 16.99 18.45 -2.64
N THR A 327 17.88 19.43 -2.72
CA THR A 327 19.33 19.26 -2.57
C THR A 327 19.80 19.32 -1.13
N ASP A 328 19.04 19.92 -0.22
CA ASP A 328 19.58 20.36 1.06
C ASP A 328 19.47 19.29 2.15
N LYS A 329 18.36 18.55 2.18
CA LYS A 329 18.07 17.58 3.25
C LYS A 329 17.29 16.38 2.73
N PRO A 330 17.38 15.21 3.39
CA PRO A 330 16.55 14.05 3.06
C PRO A 330 15.07 14.30 3.37
N VAL A 331 14.17 13.59 2.69
CA VAL A 331 12.72 13.81 2.71
C VAL A 331 12.11 13.70 4.11
N ASP A 332 12.58 12.77 4.95
CA ASP A 332 12.14 12.62 6.34
C ASP A 332 12.35 13.90 7.15
N TRP A 333 13.50 14.55 6.94
CA TRP A 333 13.86 15.77 7.65
C TRP A 333 13.09 16.96 7.08
N LEU A 334 12.85 16.98 5.78
CA LEU A 334 12.03 18.01 5.15
C LEU A 334 10.59 17.97 5.71
N LEU A 335 10.01 16.79 5.88
CA LEU A 335 8.69 16.65 6.51
C LEU A 335 8.70 17.12 7.97
N ASP A 336 9.74 16.78 8.74
CA ASP A 336 9.88 17.28 10.11
C ASP A 336 9.98 18.81 10.17
N HIS A 337 10.75 19.40 9.26
CA HIS A 337 10.88 20.85 9.15
C HIS A 337 9.60 21.53 8.71
N VAL A 338 8.83 20.95 7.77
CA VAL A 338 7.50 21.43 7.41
C VAL A 338 6.63 21.64 8.64
N ILE A 339 6.53 20.62 9.51
CA ILE A 339 5.69 20.67 10.70
C ILE A 339 6.26 21.67 11.70
N THR A 340 7.58 21.65 11.89
CA THR A 340 8.27 22.54 12.83
C THR A 340 8.06 24.00 12.44
N THR A 341 8.25 24.35 11.17
CA THR A 341 8.03 25.71 10.64
C THR A 341 6.58 26.16 10.74
N LYS A 342 5.62 25.23 10.61
CA LYS A 342 4.18 25.56 10.68
C LYS A 342 3.71 25.91 12.10
N ILE A 343 4.24 25.27 13.14
CA ILE A 343 3.62 25.34 14.47
C ILE A 343 4.57 25.69 15.63
N CYS A 344 5.87 25.51 15.46
CA CYS A 344 6.82 25.81 16.52
C CYS A 344 7.20 27.30 16.49
N SER A 345 6.91 28.00 17.58
CA SER A 345 7.42 29.35 17.83
C SER A 345 8.86 29.25 18.35
N LEU A 346 9.72 30.11 17.82
CA LEU A 346 11.12 30.22 18.25
C LEU A 346 11.26 30.74 19.68
N ASP A 347 10.25 31.46 20.19
CA ASP A 347 10.21 32.03 21.53
C ASP A 347 9.80 31.03 22.61
N LYS A 348 9.41 29.80 22.21
CA LYS A 348 8.90 28.77 23.11
C LYS A 348 9.89 27.62 23.27
N ASP A 349 9.85 27.01 24.45
CA ASP A 349 10.65 25.84 24.77
C ASP A 349 10.39 24.66 23.83
N GLN A 350 11.42 23.85 23.63
CA GLN A 350 11.37 22.63 22.82
C GLN A 350 10.26 21.66 23.26
N LYS A 351 9.91 21.63 24.54
CA LYS A 351 8.78 20.82 25.05
C LYS A 351 7.43 21.28 24.50
N MET A 352 7.21 22.59 24.39
CA MET A 352 5.98 23.15 23.83
C MET A 352 5.92 22.90 22.33
N CYS A 353 7.03 23.08 21.61
CA CYS A 353 7.13 22.70 20.20
C CYS A 353 6.79 21.22 20.00
N LYS A 354 7.36 20.31 20.81
CA LYS A 354 7.05 18.88 20.73
C LYS A 354 5.56 18.59 20.95
N LYS A 355 4.92 19.23 21.94
CA LYS A 355 3.47 19.08 22.18
C LYS A 355 2.65 19.57 20.98
N ALA A 356 3.03 20.70 20.38
CA ALA A 356 2.37 21.25 19.21
C ALA A 356 2.55 20.36 17.96
N LYS A 357 3.77 19.85 17.74
CA LYS A 357 4.06 18.89 16.66
C LYS A 357 3.19 17.64 16.81
N ASN A 358 3.09 17.07 18.01
CA ASN A 358 2.26 15.88 18.26
C ASN A 358 0.75 16.11 18.07
N ALA A 359 0.27 17.35 18.06
CA ALA A 359 -1.11 17.66 17.73
C ALA A 359 -1.37 17.60 16.22
N LEU A 360 -0.38 18.00 15.40
CA LEU A 360 -0.48 18.00 13.95
C LEU A 360 0.01 16.69 13.30
N TRP A 361 0.95 16.01 13.97
CA TRP A 361 1.53 14.72 13.59
C TRP A 361 0.96 13.64 14.50
N LEU A 362 -0.09 12.97 14.00
CA LEU A 362 -0.77 11.94 14.76
C LEU A 362 -0.07 10.59 14.59
N HIS A 363 0.10 9.89 15.72
CA HIS A 363 0.75 8.59 15.75
C HIS A 363 -0.30 7.50 16.00
N TYR A 364 -0.60 6.66 15.00
CA TYR A 364 -1.47 5.51 15.19
C TYR A 364 -0.71 4.36 15.86
N LYS A 365 -1.36 3.66 16.80
CA LYS A 365 -0.80 2.49 17.47
C LYS A 365 -1.87 1.40 17.57
N PRO A 366 -1.54 0.13 17.24
CA PRO A 366 -0.23 -0.39 16.80
C PRO A 366 0.11 -0.05 15.35
N SER A 367 1.39 -0.14 14.95
CA SER A 367 1.78 0.10 13.55
C SER A 367 1.09 -0.90 12.62
N LEU A 368 0.65 -0.41 11.46
CA LEU A 368 -0.03 -1.21 10.43
C LEU A 368 0.93 -1.73 9.35
N PHE A 369 2.12 -1.15 9.26
CA PHE A 369 3.15 -1.54 8.30
C PHE A 369 4.46 -1.92 8.98
N GLN A 370 5.16 -2.89 8.39
CA GLN A 370 6.48 -3.35 8.81
C GLN A 370 7.42 -3.41 7.61
N HIS A 371 8.54 -2.71 7.68
CA HIS A 371 9.64 -2.84 6.72
C HIS A 371 10.31 -4.22 6.83
N ILE A 372 10.51 -4.89 5.70
CA ILE A 372 11.16 -6.21 5.60
C ILE A 372 12.43 -6.19 4.74
N GLY A 373 12.71 -5.09 4.04
CA GLY A 373 13.90 -4.95 3.20
C GLY A 373 15.19 -5.13 4.00
N THR A 374 16.03 -6.08 3.61
CA THR A 374 17.36 -6.27 4.22
C THR A 374 18.43 -5.50 3.47
N HIS A 375 18.28 -5.35 2.15
CA HIS A 375 19.18 -4.58 1.29
C HIS A 375 18.53 -3.26 0.88
N SER A 376 19.15 -2.16 1.31
CA SER A 376 18.72 -0.82 0.94
C SER A 376 18.95 -0.57 -0.55
N SER A 377 18.18 0.35 -1.12
CA SER A 377 18.46 0.91 -2.44
C SER A 377 19.75 1.73 -2.51
N LEU A 378 20.29 2.17 -1.37
CA LEU A 378 21.64 2.71 -1.29
C LEU A 378 22.65 1.56 -1.26
N LYS A 379 23.53 1.48 -2.26
CA LYS A 379 24.50 0.39 -2.43
C LYS A 379 25.31 0.15 -1.15
N GLY A 380 25.45 -1.12 -0.78
CA GLY A 380 26.21 -1.56 0.40
C GLY A 380 25.53 -1.33 1.76
N LYS A 381 24.36 -0.68 1.84
CA LYS A 381 23.66 -0.46 3.10
C LYS A 381 22.69 -1.61 3.41
N VAL A 382 22.99 -2.36 4.47
CA VAL A 382 22.09 -3.38 5.02
C VAL A 382 21.18 -2.75 6.06
N GLN A 383 19.87 -2.88 5.90
CA GLN A 383 18.86 -2.39 6.83
C GLN A 383 18.31 -3.54 7.66
N LYS A 384 18.39 -3.44 8.99
CA LYS A 384 17.86 -4.46 9.93
C LYS A 384 16.83 -3.88 10.90
N LEU A 385 16.47 -2.60 10.73
CA LEU A 385 15.53 -1.94 11.61
C LEU A 385 14.12 -2.50 11.39
N LYS A 386 13.45 -2.82 12.50
CA LYS A 386 12.03 -3.21 12.55
C LYS A 386 11.25 -2.20 13.40
N ASP A 387 9.95 -2.03 13.14
CA ASP A 387 9.13 -1.10 13.92
C ASP A 387 8.77 -1.76 15.27
N LYS A 388 9.07 -1.06 16.36
CA LYS A 388 8.84 -1.55 17.72
C LYS A 388 7.35 -1.73 18.05
N HIS A 389 6.46 -1.03 17.34
CA HIS A 389 5.02 -1.01 17.61
C HIS A 389 4.20 -1.86 16.64
N TYR A 390 4.82 -2.57 15.69
CA TYR A 390 4.11 -3.47 14.78
C TYR A 390 3.59 -4.73 15.48
N GLY A 391 4.30 -5.22 16.51
CA GLY A 391 4.03 -6.48 17.19
C GLY A 391 4.87 -7.63 16.62
N LYS A 392 4.51 -8.88 16.95
CA LYS A 392 5.19 -10.06 16.39
C LYS A 392 4.78 -10.25 14.93
N LEU A 393 5.77 -10.44 14.05
CA LEU A 393 5.53 -10.83 12.67
C LEU A 393 4.88 -12.23 12.64
N MET A 394 3.82 -12.38 11.85
CA MET A 394 3.28 -13.70 11.55
C MET A 394 4.24 -14.39 10.58
N LEU A 395 5.04 -15.32 11.11
CA LEU A 395 6.01 -16.08 10.31
C LEU A 395 5.38 -17.29 9.62
N PHE A 396 4.20 -17.72 10.07
CA PHE A 396 3.48 -18.89 9.58
C PHE A 396 1.97 -18.75 9.79
N TYR A 397 1.19 -19.52 9.02
CA TYR A 397 -0.26 -19.59 9.12
C TYR A 397 -0.66 -20.94 9.75
N PRO A 398 -1.19 -20.93 10.99
CA PRO A 398 -1.51 -22.17 11.68
C PRO A 398 -2.78 -22.81 11.11
N HIS A 399 -2.70 -24.09 10.75
CA HIS A 399 -3.84 -24.92 10.36
C HIS A 399 -3.90 -26.16 11.26
N THR A 400 -4.90 -26.21 12.14
CA THR A 400 -5.09 -27.33 13.09
C THR A 400 -6.04 -28.41 12.56
N ASN A 401 -6.67 -28.17 11.41
CA ASN A 401 -7.64 -29.04 10.76
C ASN A 401 -7.03 -29.99 9.70
N ASN A 402 -5.70 -30.01 9.56
CA ASN A 402 -5.02 -30.91 8.64
C ASN A 402 -5.31 -32.39 8.99
N PRO A 403 -5.47 -33.28 7.99
CA PRO A 403 -5.75 -34.70 8.23
C PRO A 403 -4.56 -35.36 8.93
N LYS A 404 -4.81 -36.30 9.83
CA LYS A 404 -3.75 -36.98 10.58
C LYS A 404 -2.85 -37.79 9.65
N ALA A 405 -1.60 -37.34 9.49
CA ALA A 405 -0.56 -38.10 8.82
C ALA A 405 0.11 -39.05 9.81
N VAL A 406 0.44 -40.26 9.36
CA VAL A 406 1.13 -41.29 10.15
C VAL A 406 2.62 -40.99 10.22
N SER A 407 3.19 -40.49 9.12
CA SER A 407 4.56 -40.01 9.06
C SER A 407 4.61 -38.70 8.28
N VAL A 408 5.34 -37.74 8.83
CA VAL A 408 5.71 -36.50 8.16
C VAL A 408 7.23 -36.44 8.17
N GLU A 409 7.84 -36.81 7.05
CA GLU A 409 9.28 -36.97 6.90
C GLU A 409 9.76 -36.19 5.69
N GLY A 410 11.03 -35.80 5.68
CA GLY A 410 11.62 -35.19 4.50
C GLY A 410 13.13 -35.41 4.43
N GLY A 411 13.67 -35.40 3.21
CA GLY A 411 15.12 -35.44 2.96
C GLY A 411 15.86 -34.19 3.42
N VAL A 412 15.13 -33.09 3.63
CA VAL A 412 15.69 -31.80 4.04
C VAL A 412 15.83 -31.70 5.56
N THR A 413 17.05 -31.43 6.03
CA THR A 413 17.36 -31.34 7.47
C THR A 413 16.75 -30.07 8.08
N SER A 414 16.00 -30.21 9.18
CA SER A 414 15.37 -29.07 9.87
C SER A 414 16.37 -28.20 10.63
N TYR A 415 16.20 -26.88 10.56
CA TYR A 415 16.96 -25.91 11.32
C TYR A 415 16.31 -25.64 12.69
N LYS A 416 17.10 -25.83 13.76
CA LYS A 416 16.68 -25.63 15.16
C LYS A 416 15.41 -26.42 15.50
N HIS A 417 14.35 -25.72 15.90
CA HIS A 417 13.07 -26.28 16.35
C HIS A 417 11.97 -26.20 15.28
N HIS A 418 12.29 -25.68 14.09
CA HIS A 418 11.35 -25.48 12.98
C HIS A 418 11.22 -26.76 12.14
N THR A 419 10.53 -27.77 12.69
CA THR A 419 10.42 -29.11 12.08
C THR A 419 9.16 -29.27 11.24
N LEU A 420 9.20 -30.17 10.25
CA LEU A 420 8.04 -30.49 9.38
C LEU A 420 6.81 -30.93 10.17
N VAL A 421 7.01 -31.72 11.23
CA VAL A 421 5.92 -32.22 12.08
C VAL A 421 5.18 -31.07 12.76
N ARG A 422 5.92 -30.09 13.28
CA ARG A 422 5.35 -28.89 13.92
C ARG A 422 4.64 -27.98 12.90
N ALA A 423 5.22 -27.85 11.71
CA ALA A 423 4.61 -27.13 10.60
C ALA A 423 3.28 -27.74 10.18
N TYR A 424 3.23 -29.07 10.04
CA TYR A 424 2.02 -29.79 9.66
C TYR A 424 0.91 -29.70 10.72
N ALA A 425 1.28 -29.68 12.00
CA ALA A 425 0.36 -29.50 13.12
C ALA A 425 -0.14 -28.05 13.30
N GLY A 426 0.42 -27.10 12.55
CA GLY A 426 0.11 -25.67 12.71
C GLY A 426 0.69 -25.04 13.98
N GLU A 427 1.74 -25.62 14.57
CA GLU A 427 2.41 -25.09 15.76
C GLU A 427 3.56 -24.12 15.44
N ASP A 428 4.16 -24.27 14.25
CA ASP A 428 5.34 -23.51 13.81
C ASP A 428 5.42 -23.52 12.26
N TYR A 429 6.50 -23.02 11.67
CA TYR A 429 6.88 -23.29 10.28
C TYR A 429 7.99 -24.34 10.19
N PHE A 430 8.18 -24.89 8.99
CA PHE A 430 9.36 -25.70 8.69
C PHE A 430 10.45 -24.80 8.11
N TRP A 431 11.68 -24.96 8.59
CA TRP A 431 12.85 -24.31 8.01
C TRP A 431 13.92 -25.37 7.72
N GLY A 432 14.15 -25.66 6.45
CA GLY A 432 15.04 -26.70 5.97
C GLY A 432 16.35 -26.14 5.42
N LEU A 433 17.46 -26.81 5.75
CA LEU A 433 18.81 -26.44 5.34
C LEU A 433 19.12 -26.98 3.93
N SER A 434 19.57 -26.08 3.04
CA SER A 434 20.23 -26.37 1.75
C SER A 434 19.63 -27.55 0.96
N PRO A 435 18.44 -27.38 0.36
CA PRO A 435 17.75 -28.45 -0.37
C PRO A 435 18.55 -28.89 -1.59
N GLN A 436 18.64 -30.21 -1.79
CA GLN A 436 19.31 -30.82 -2.92
C GLN A 436 18.30 -31.31 -3.96
N ALA A 437 18.74 -31.46 -5.21
CA ALA A 437 17.93 -32.11 -6.24
C ALA A 437 17.66 -33.58 -5.86
N GLY A 438 16.39 -33.97 -5.84
CA GLY A 438 15.93 -35.30 -5.42
C GLY A 438 15.48 -35.39 -3.96
N ASP A 439 15.68 -34.34 -3.16
CA ASP A 439 15.07 -34.26 -1.84
C ASP A 439 13.55 -34.20 -1.95
N HIS A 440 12.87 -34.92 -1.06
CA HIS A 440 11.41 -34.95 -1.01
C HIS A 440 10.90 -34.75 0.41
N ILE A 441 9.75 -34.12 0.55
CA ILE A 441 8.98 -33.99 1.80
C ILE A 441 7.71 -34.80 1.62
N SER A 442 7.43 -35.76 2.50
CA SER A 442 6.34 -36.72 2.34
C SER A 442 5.42 -36.77 3.55
N PHE A 443 4.12 -36.77 3.27
CA PHE A 443 3.02 -36.88 4.21
C PHE A 443 2.28 -38.19 3.91
N LYS A 444 2.44 -39.20 4.77
CA LYS A 444 1.81 -40.53 4.58
C LYS A 444 0.55 -40.65 5.40
N TYR A 445 -0.48 -41.27 4.81
CA TYR A 445 -1.80 -41.44 5.41
C TYR A 445 -2.17 -42.92 5.52
N ASP A 446 -2.53 -43.35 6.72
CA ASP A 446 -3.13 -44.66 6.99
C ASP A 446 -4.29 -44.47 7.98
N PRO A 447 -5.56 -44.68 7.58
CA PRO A 447 -6.01 -45.11 6.25
C PRO A 447 -5.88 -44.00 5.16
N PRO A 448 -5.89 -44.37 3.85
CA PRO A 448 -5.86 -43.42 2.74
C PRO A 448 -7.03 -42.42 2.77
N ILE A 449 -6.79 -41.16 2.37
CA ILE A 449 -7.75 -40.04 2.50
C ILE A 449 -8.29 -39.52 1.16
N ASN A 450 -9.48 -38.91 1.17
CA ASN A 450 -10.04 -38.18 0.04
C ASN A 450 -9.74 -36.69 0.18
N MET A 451 -8.59 -36.26 -0.34
CA MET A 451 -8.13 -34.88 -0.27
C MET A 451 -8.74 -34.05 -1.41
N SER A 452 -9.51 -33.02 -1.10
CA SER A 452 -10.17 -32.17 -2.11
C SER A 452 -9.27 -31.03 -2.59
N ARG A 453 -8.50 -30.42 -1.68
CA ARG A 453 -7.63 -29.27 -1.97
C ARG A 453 -6.34 -29.35 -1.17
N TYR A 454 -5.26 -28.85 -1.76
CA TYR A 454 -4.02 -28.55 -1.06
C TYR A 454 -3.64 -27.08 -1.23
N LEU A 455 -2.97 -26.51 -0.23
CA LEU A 455 -2.32 -25.22 -0.26
C LEU A 455 -1.01 -25.31 0.52
N PHE A 456 0.08 -24.99 -0.15
CA PHE A 456 1.42 -24.84 0.42
C PHE A 456 1.92 -23.43 0.13
N ARG A 457 2.39 -22.73 1.15
CA ARG A 457 3.16 -21.48 0.98
C ARG A 457 4.56 -21.63 1.52
N SER A 458 5.49 -21.05 0.79
CA SER A 458 6.91 -21.14 1.03
C SER A 458 7.56 -19.77 1.14
N GLY A 459 8.59 -19.65 1.99
CA GLY A 459 9.16 -18.37 2.42
C GLY A 459 8.43 -17.78 3.62
N ASN A 460 9.01 -16.76 4.26
CA ASN A 460 8.33 -15.97 5.27
C ASN A 460 8.76 -14.50 5.24
N ALA A 461 8.14 -13.68 6.08
CA ALA A 461 8.38 -12.25 6.20
C ALA A 461 9.85 -11.86 6.48
N GLU A 462 10.62 -12.73 7.15
CA GLU A 462 12.02 -12.45 7.52
C GLU A 462 13.00 -13.00 6.49
N HIS A 463 12.61 -14.07 5.81
CA HIS A 463 13.41 -14.81 4.85
C HIS A 463 12.56 -15.08 3.59
N PRO A 464 12.27 -14.05 2.78
CA PRO A 464 11.42 -14.19 1.59
C PRO A 464 12.08 -15.02 0.48
N SER A 465 13.42 -15.04 0.45
CA SER A 465 14.19 -15.84 -0.52
C SER A 465 14.29 -17.32 -0.14
N ASP A 466 14.02 -17.67 1.12
CA ASP A 466 14.10 -19.04 1.62
C ASP A 466 12.81 -19.80 1.24
N ARG A 467 12.66 -20.12 -0.04
CA ARG A 467 11.44 -20.74 -0.59
C ARG A 467 11.76 -21.87 -1.55
N PHE A 468 10.77 -22.71 -1.83
CA PHE A 468 10.89 -23.78 -2.81
C PHE A 468 10.97 -23.21 -4.23
N TYR A 469 12.04 -23.57 -4.93
CA TYR A 469 12.23 -23.29 -6.35
C TYR A 469 12.16 -24.60 -7.13
N ASN A 470 11.46 -24.59 -8.26
CA ASN A 470 11.35 -25.74 -9.16
C ASN A 470 10.96 -27.04 -8.41
N THR A 471 9.89 -26.96 -7.62
CA THR A 471 9.39 -28.07 -6.80
C THR A 471 7.98 -28.42 -7.26
N THR A 472 7.69 -29.72 -7.41
CA THR A 472 6.37 -30.24 -7.77
C THR A 472 5.62 -30.76 -6.55
N VAL A 473 4.29 -30.68 -6.61
CA VAL A 473 3.39 -31.34 -5.68
C VAL A 473 2.91 -32.63 -6.34
N GLU A 474 3.14 -33.76 -5.69
CA GLU A 474 2.89 -35.09 -6.22
C GLU A 474 2.10 -35.94 -5.22
N ILE A 475 1.23 -36.81 -5.71
CA ILE A 475 0.41 -37.68 -4.86
C ILE A 475 0.52 -39.14 -5.29
N LEU A 476 0.36 -40.05 -4.34
CA LEU A 476 0.29 -41.49 -4.57
C LEU A 476 -1.14 -42.01 -4.32
N PRO A 477 -1.93 -42.27 -5.38
CA PRO A 477 -3.25 -42.88 -5.25
C PRO A 477 -3.18 -44.33 -4.73
N ALA A 478 -4.18 -44.76 -3.96
CA ALA A 478 -4.32 -46.16 -3.53
C ALA A 478 -4.66 -47.10 -4.70
N LYS A 479 -5.28 -46.57 -5.75
CA LYS A 479 -5.63 -47.29 -6.99
C LYS A 479 -4.83 -46.70 -8.16
N LYS A 480 -4.17 -47.55 -8.95
CA LYS A 480 -3.42 -47.08 -10.12
C LYS A 480 -4.36 -46.38 -11.11
N PRO A 481 -4.05 -45.15 -11.56
CA PRO A 481 -4.88 -44.44 -12.53
C PRO A 481 -4.88 -45.19 -13.88
N SER A 482 -6.04 -45.24 -14.53
CA SER A 482 -6.29 -46.03 -15.75
C SER A 482 -5.94 -45.31 -17.06
N SER A 483 -5.35 -44.12 -17.02
CA SER A 483 -5.06 -43.31 -18.22
C SER A 483 -3.87 -42.37 -17.99
N GLU A 484 -3.23 -41.94 -19.07
CA GLU A 484 -2.05 -41.07 -19.20
C GLU A 484 -2.13 -39.78 -18.37
N VAL A 485 -1.90 -39.88 -17.07
CA VAL A 485 -1.55 -38.73 -16.23
C VAL A 485 -0.02 -38.66 -16.19
N ASN A 486 0.55 -37.48 -15.96
CA ASN A 486 2.00 -37.29 -15.71
C ASN A 486 2.42 -38.07 -14.46
N VAL A 487 2.64 -39.37 -14.64
CA VAL A 487 3.03 -40.33 -13.62
C VAL A 487 4.55 -40.43 -13.65
N THR A 488 5.14 -40.18 -12.50
CA THR A 488 6.57 -40.37 -12.25
C THR A 488 6.92 -41.87 -12.25
N PRO A 489 8.18 -42.26 -12.51
CA PRO A 489 8.58 -43.66 -12.62
C PRO A 489 8.26 -44.53 -11.39
N ASP A 490 8.16 -43.91 -10.22
CA ASP A 490 7.83 -44.51 -8.93
C ASP A 490 6.33 -44.50 -8.60
N GLY A 491 5.48 -44.04 -9.53
CA GLY A 491 4.03 -44.19 -9.47
C GLY A 491 3.27 -42.99 -8.88
N TYR A 492 3.95 -41.89 -8.57
CA TYR A 492 3.29 -40.66 -8.12
C TYR A 492 2.74 -39.85 -9.29
N VAL A 493 1.64 -39.17 -9.07
CA VAL A 493 0.97 -38.29 -10.03
C VAL A 493 1.31 -36.84 -9.69
N ILE A 494 1.85 -36.08 -10.65
CA ILE A 494 2.11 -34.65 -10.48
C ILE A 494 0.77 -33.90 -10.54
N VAL A 495 0.40 -33.20 -9.47
CA VAL A 495 -0.86 -32.44 -9.34
C VAL A 495 -0.65 -30.92 -9.33
N GLY A 496 0.59 -30.45 -9.22
CA GLY A 496 0.91 -29.04 -9.33
C GLY A 496 2.39 -28.77 -9.12
N LYS A 497 2.72 -27.48 -9.05
CA LYS A 497 4.09 -26.97 -8.83
C LYS A 497 4.03 -25.66 -8.07
N PHE A 498 5.11 -25.33 -7.39
CA PHE A 498 5.30 -24.00 -6.81
C PHE A 498 5.46 -22.96 -7.93
N ASP A 499 4.75 -21.84 -7.79
CA ASP A 499 4.89 -20.68 -8.66
C ASP A 499 6.16 -19.86 -8.34
N THR A 500 6.37 -18.76 -9.07
CA THR A 500 7.53 -17.88 -8.88
C THR A 500 7.51 -17.13 -7.55
N VAL A 501 6.39 -17.13 -6.81
CA VAL A 501 6.28 -16.53 -5.48
C VAL A 501 6.34 -17.53 -4.34
N GLY A 502 6.41 -18.83 -4.64
CA GLY A 502 6.52 -19.89 -3.63
C GLY A 502 5.17 -20.38 -3.11
N ILE A 503 4.11 -20.27 -3.91
CA ILE A 503 2.78 -20.80 -3.59
C ILE A 503 2.49 -22.01 -4.50
N ALA A 504 1.98 -23.08 -3.91
CA ALA A 504 1.40 -24.21 -4.64
C ALA A 504 0.00 -24.50 -4.09
N GLU A 505 -1.03 -24.24 -4.88
CA GLU A 505 -2.41 -24.57 -4.55
C GLU A 505 -3.12 -25.26 -5.69
N GLY A 506 -4.05 -26.16 -5.37
CA GLY A 506 -4.82 -26.86 -6.39
C GLY A 506 -5.92 -27.74 -5.82
N PHE A 507 -6.90 -28.05 -6.66
CA PHE A 507 -7.93 -29.04 -6.40
C PHE A 507 -7.52 -30.40 -6.95
N ILE A 508 -7.76 -31.46 -6.19
CA ILE A 508 -7.42 -32.82 -6.62
C ILE A 508 -8.65 -33.48 -7.24
N ASN A 509 -8.43 -34.13 -8.39
CA ASN A 509 -9.48 -34.84 -9.09
C ASN A 509 -9.98 -36.04 -8.26
N PRO A 510 -11.29 -36.16 -7.99
CA PRO A 510 -11.85 -37.28 -7.24
C PRO A 510 -11.55 -38.68 -7.83
N LYS A 511 -11.21 -38.76 -9.12
CA LYS A 511 -10.77 -40.02 -9.77
C LYS A 511 -9.47 -40.58 -9.17
N LEU A 512 -8.66 -39.76 -8.50
CA LEU A 512 -7.39 -40.13 -7.88
C LEU A 512 -7.57 -40.59 -6.43
N PHE A 513 -8.80 -40.59 -5.91
CA PHE A 513 -9.08 -41.01 -4.53
C PHE A 513 -9.16 -42.54 -4.39
N PRO A 514 -8.81 -43.07 -3.21
CA PRO A 514 -8.23 -42.38 -2.05
C PRO A 514 -6.69 -42.26 -2.15
N ILE A 515 -6.10 -41.28 -1.49
CA ILE A 515 -4.66 -40.94 -1.57
C ILE A 515 -3.91 -41.53 -0.36
N LYS A 516 -2.81 -42.23 -0.63
CA LYS A 516 -1.93 -42.84 0.39
C LYS A 516 -0.86 -41.87 0.89
N GLU A 517 -0.31 -41.08 -0.01
CA GLU A 517 0.83 -40.22 0.29
C GLU A 517 0.79 -38.97 -0.57
N LEU A 518 1.15 -37.84 0.02
CA LEU A 518 1.41 -36.59 -0.69
C LEU A 518 2.89 -36.25 -0.49
N ARG A 519 3.59 -35.86 -1.56
CA ARG A 519 4.97 -35.43 -1.47
C ARG A 519 5.25 -34.15 -2.24
N LEU A 520 6.18 -33.37 -1.73
CA LEU A 520 6.81 -32.25 -2.42
C LEU A 520 8.16 -32.75 -2.93
N ASN A 521 8.39 -32.67 -4.24
CA ASN A 521 9.59 -33.20 -4.89
C ASN A 521 10.43 -32.06 -5.47
N ILE A 522 11.69 -31.96 -5.04
CA ILE A 522 12.58 -30.84 -5.35
C ILE A 522 13.47 -31.22 -6.54
N HIS A 523 13.32 -30.52 -7.67
CA HIS A 523 14.02 -30.88 -8.92
C HIS A 523 15.37 -30.19 -9.11
N SER A 524 15.63 -29.09 -8.40
CA SER A 524 16.90 -28.35 -8.51
C SER A 524 17.47 -28.03 -7.14
N GLU A 525 18.79 -27.98 -7.06
CA GLU A 525 19.48 -27.42 -5.90
C GLU A 525 19.12 -25.93 -5.71
N SER A 526 19.08 -25.50 -4.46
CA SER A 526 18.86 -24.10 -4.10
C SER A 526 20.01 -23.60 -3.24
N GLU A 527 20.58 -22.45 -3.61
CA GLU A 527 21.59 -21.76 -2.78
C GLU A 527 20.98 -21.26 -1.45
N ASN A 528 19.67 -21.01 -1.44
CA ASN A 528 18.92 -20.58 -0.26
C ASN A 528 18.33 -21.77 0.50
N TRP A 529 18.11 -21.59 1.81
CA TRP A 529 17.35 -22.53 2.64
C TRP A 529 15.87 -22.54 2.19
N VAL A 530 15.05 -23.43 2.74
CA VAL A 530 13.62 -23.50 2.40
C VAL A 530 12.75 -23.33 3.62
N ILE A 531 11.73 -22.49 3.51
CA ILE A 531 10.70 -22.34 4.52
C ILE A 531 9.38 -22.83 3.96
N LEU A 532 8.64 -23.61 4.76
CA LEU A 532 7.24 -23.92 4.50
C LEU A 532 6.42 -23.31 5.63
N ASN A 533 5.73 -22.21 5.35
CA ASN A 533 5.08 -21.39 6.36
C ASN A 533 3.56 -21.58 6.43
N GLU A 534 2.96 -22.23 5.44
CA GLU A 534 1.55 -22.63 5.46
C GLU A 534 1.39 -24.00 4.83
N ILE A 535 0.71 -24.89 5.54
CA ILE A 535 0.30 -26.20 5.05
C ILE A 535 -1.18 -26.32 5.36
N SER A 536 -2.02 -26.33 4.33
CA SER A 536 -3.46 -26.51 4.47
C SER A 536 -3.93 -27.60 3.51
N ILE A 537 -4.55 -28.63 4.07
CA ILE A 537 -5.03 -29.80 3.33
C ILE A 537 -6.49 -30.03 3.69
N ASP A 538 -7.37 -29.88 2.70
CA ASP A 538 -8.80 -30.11 2.88
C ASP A 538 -9.17 -31.53 2.45
N THR A 539 -10.05 -32.16 3.21
CA THR A 539 -10.66 -33.45 2.88
C THR A 539 -12.14 -33.31 2.57
N GLU A 540 -12.69 -34.15 1.69
CA GLU A 540 -14.14 -34.22 1.52
C GLU A 540 -14.80 -34.66 2.85
N GLN A 541 -15.59 -33.77 3.46
CA GLN A 541 -16.41 -34.15 4.61
C GLN A 541 -17.47 -35.16 4.15
N LYS A 542 -17.46 -36.37 4.72
CA LYS A 542 -18.67 -37.19 4.72
C LYS A 542 -19.71 -36.41 5.51
N SER A 543 -20.79 -35.97 4.87
CA SER A 543 -21.96 -35.55 5.64
C SER A 543 -22.43 -36.76 6.44
N GLU A 544 -22.17 -36.77 7.74
CA GLU A 544 -22.88 -37.67 8.65
C GLU A 544 -24.35 -37.24 8.61
N ARG A 545 -25.18 -38.06 7.97
CA ARG A 545 -26.64 -37.97 8.01
C ARG A 545 -27.16 -38.72 9.20
#